data_AF-A0A562KNU5-F1
#
_entry.id   AF-A0A562KNU5-F1
#
_cell.length_a   1.000
_cell.length_b   1.000
_cell.length_c   1.000
_cell.angle_alpha   90.00
_cell.angle_beta   90.00
_cell.angle_gamma   90.00
#
_symmetry.space_group_name_H-M   'P 1'
#
loop_
_entity.id
_entity.type
_entity.pdbx_description
1 polymer ?
#
loop_
_entity_poly.entity_id
_entity_poly.type
_entity_poly.pdbx_seq_one_letter_code
_entity_poly.pdbx_strand_id
1 'polypeptide(L)'
;MSKNLTTRAEDYSKWYNELVVKADLAENSGVRGCMVIKPYGYAIWEKMQAELDRMFKETGHSNAYFPLFVPKSMFEAEEKNAEGFAKECAIVTHYRLKNDEERPGKLMVDPNAKLEEELIVRPTSEAIIWSTYKGWVQSYRDLPLLINQWANVVRWEMRTRLFLRTAEFLWQEGHTAHATRQEAIEESEKMMHVYADFAQNFMAIPVIKGLKTETERFAGADETYCIEALMQDGKALQAGTSHFLGQNFAKAFDVKFANKEGKQEHVWGTSWGVSTRLMGALVMTHSDDKGLVLPPNLAPIQVVIVPIYKTDEQFDSISEQVNGLTAELRKLGISVKYDNRDTQKPGFKFAEWELKGVPVRIAVGPNDLENCTYEIARRDNLSKEVVSKEGVASYIQNLLETIQNDMFAKALEYRDTHITEVNSFEEFKELLETKGGFLAAHWDGTAETEEKIKELTKATIRCIALDRVEEAGSCMFTGAPSKGRVLFAKAY
;
A
#
# COMPACT_ATOMS: atom_id res chain seq x y z
N MET A 1 -23.24 23.59 -3.85
CA MET A 1 -23.54 22.47 -2.93
C MET A 1 -22.86 21.24 -3.50
N SER A 2 -21.77 20.77 -2.93
CA SER A 2 -21.19 19.48 -3.37
C SER A 2 -22.24 18.39 -3.12
N LYS A 3 -22.50 17.55 -4.12
CA LYS A 3 -23.27 16.32 -3.91
C LYS A 3 -22.55 15.51 -2.83
N ASN A 4 -23.20 15.35 -1.67
CA ASN A 4 -22.66 14.62 -0.52
C ASN A 4 -22.12 13.26 -0.96
N LEU A 5 -20.99 12.84 -0.38
CA LEU A 5 -20.53 11.46 -0.48
C LEU A 5 -21.61 10.53 0.10
N THR A 6 -21.81 9.36 -0.51
CA THR A 6 -22.50 8.28 0.20
C THR A 6 -21.77 8.02 1.52
N THR A 7 -22.51 7.86 2.62
CA THR A 7 -21.88 7.64 3.93
C THR A 7 -21.33 6.22 4.03
N ARG A 8 -20.27 6.03 4.82
CA ARG A 8 -19.67 4.71 5.09
C ARG A 8 -20.68 3.70 5.63
N ALA A 9 -21.61 4.15 6.46
CA ALA A 9 -22.65 3.30 7.04
C ALA A 9 -23.73 2.86 6.03
N GLU A 10 -23.96 3.64 4.98
CA GLU A 10 -24.93 3.32 3.93
C GLU A 10 -24.34 2.32 2.92
N ASP A 11 -23.17 2.63 2.36
CA ASP A 11 -22.47 1.74 1.43
C ASP A 11 -20.97 2.10 1.39
N TYR A 12 -20.16 1.32 2.11
CA TYR A 12 -18.72 1.52 2.21
C TYR A 12 -17.99 1.37 0.86
N SER A 13 -18.50 0.49 -0.02
CA SER A 13 -17.90 0.28 -1.34
C SER A 13 -18.10 1.49 -2.23
N LYS A 14 -19.32 2.03 -2.23
CA LYS A 14 -19.67 3.23 -2.99
C LYS A 14 -18.99 4.47 -2.40
N TRP A 15 -18.97 4.63 -1.08
CA TRP A 15 -18.24 5.71 -0.40
C TRP A 15 -16.78 5.76 -0.87
N TYR A 16 -16.07 4.63 -0.82
CA TYR A 16 -14.66 4.55 -1.23
C TYR A 16 -14.44 4.97 -2.68
N ASN A 17 -15.24 4.42 -3.60
CA ASN A 17 -15.08 4.72 -5.03
C ASN A 17 -15.42 6.18 -5.34
N GLU A 18 -16.50 6.72 -4.75
CA GLU A 18 -16.85 8.13 -4.90
C GLU A 18 -15.76 9.04 -4.33
N LEU A 19 -15.20 8.68 -3.16
CA LEU A 19 -14.14 9.46 -2.53
C LEU A 19 -12.88 9.49 -3.39
N VAL A 20 -12.39 8.34 -3.87
CA VAL A 20 -11.19 8.27 -4.72
C VAL A 20 -11.32 9.15 -5.97
N VAL A 21 -12.50 9.15 -6.60
CA VAL A 21 -12.76 9.96 -7.80
C VAL A 21 -12.94 11.45 -7.44
N LYS A 22 -13.77 11.77 -6.44
CA LYS A 22 -14.09 13.16 -6.06
C LYS A 22 -12.90 13.89 -5.41
N ALA A 23 -12.02 13.17 -4.70
CA ALA A 23 -10.77 13.69 -4.18
C ALA A 23 -9.66 13.77 -5.23
N ASP A 24 -9.96 13.44 -6.50
CA ASP A 24 -9.06 13.61 -7.64
C ASP A 24 -7.80 12.72 -7.56
N LEU A 25 -7.93 11.53 -6.96
CA LEU A 25 -6.82 10.58 -6.76
C LEU A 25 -6.62 9.67 -7.98
N ALA A 26 -7.70 9.07 -8.48
CA ALA A 26 -7.67 8.18 -9.64
C ALA A 26 -9.04 8.08 -10.30
N GLU A 27 -9.06 7.60 -11.54
CA GLU A 27 -10.26 7.25 -12.29
C GLU A 27 -10.08 5.93 -13.04
N ASN A 28 -11.18 5.29 -13.43
CA ASN A 28 -11.11 4.10 -14.27
C ASN A 28 -10.57 4.46 -15.65
N SER A 29 -9.64 3.66 -16.16
CA SER A 29 -9.15 3.81 -17.53
C SER A 29 -10.15 3.22 -18.54
N GLY A 30 -9.90 3.45 -19.84
CA GLY A 30 -10.62 2.76 -20.91
C GLY A 30 -10.33 1.26 -21.00
N VAL A 31 -9.28 0.76 -20.33
CA VAL A 31 -8.94 -0.66 -20.24
C VAL A 31 -9.58 -1.25 -18.98
N ARG A 32 -10.29 -2.38 -19.14
CA ARG A 32 -10.97 -3.04 -18.03
C ARG A 32 -9.98 -3.34 -16.90
N GLY A 33 -10.33 -2.89 -15.70
CA GLY A 33 -9.56 -3.17 -14.49
C GLY A 33 -8.32 -2.31 -14.29
N CYS A 34 -7.92 -1.48 -15.26
CA CYS A 34 -6.83 -0.52 -15.11
C CYS A 34 -7.36 0.85 -14.67
N MET A 35 -6.49 1.63 -14.04
CA MET A 35 -6.79 2.97 -13.54
C MET A 35 -5.82 4.01 -14.12
N VAL A 36 -6.30 5.24 -14.26
CA VAL A 36 -5.44 6.41 -14.42
C VAL A 36 -5.24 7.01 -13.03
N ILE A 37 -4.01 6.94 -12.51
CA ILE A 37 -3.66 7.63 -11.26
C ILE A 37 -3.44 9.11 -11.61
N LYS A 38 -4.26 9.99 -11.05
CA LYS A 38 -4.24 11.43 -11.32
C LYS A 38 -3.11 12.09 -10.53
N PRO A 39 -2.68 13.33 -10.88
CA PRO A 39 -1.52 13.96 -10.25
C PRO A 39 -1.56 14.00 -8.72
N TYR A 40 -2.72 14.22 -8.11
CA TYR A 40 -2.83 14.27 -6.65
C TYR A 40 -2.63 12.89 -6.01
N GLY A 41 -3.19 11.82 -6.60
CA GLY A 41 -2.96 10.45 -6.15
C GLY A 41 -1.53 9.97 -6.41
N TYR A 42 -0.96 10.35 -7.56
CA TYR A 42 0.41 9.97 -7.92
C TYR A 42 1.43 10.66 -7.01
N ALA A 43 1.22 11.92 -6.65
CA ALA A 43 2.09 12.64 -5.70
C ALA A 43 2.15 11.99 -4.31
N ILE A 44 1.06 11.34 -3.86
CA ILE A 44 1.07 10.56 -2.62
C ILE A 44 1.89 9.28 -2.82
N TRP A 45 1.71 8.58 -3.95
CA TRP A 45 2.52 7.41 -4.28
C TRP A 45 4.01 7.73 -4.39
N GLU A 46 4.38 8.86 -4.99
CA GLU A 46 5.78 9.35 -5.05
C GLU A 46 6.36 9.57 -3.64
N LYS A 47 5.57 10.08 -2.70
CA LYS A 47 6.00 10.20 -1.29
C LYS A 47 6.19 8.85 -0.62
N MET A 48 5.28 7.88 -0.86
CA MET A 48 5.45 6.51 -0.37
C MET A 48 6.72 5.88 -0.94
N GLN A 49 6.92 6.03 -2.25
CA GLN A 49 8.07 5.53 -2.95
C GLN A 49 9.37 6.12 -2.42
N ALA A 50 9.46 7.45 -2.30
CA ALA A 50 10.67 8.13 -1.86
C ALA A 50 11.11 7.68 -0.46
N GLU A 51 10.17 7.54 0.46
CA GLU A 51 10.49 7.13 1.83
C GLU A 51 10.89 5.66 1.91
N LEU A 52 10.13 4.76 1.28
CA LEU A 52 10.50 3.35 1.22
C LEU A 52 11.86 3.14 0.55
N ASP A 53 12.13 3.85 -0.55
CA ASP A 53 13.41 3.80 -1.26
C ASP A 53 14.58 4.27 -0.38
N ARG A 54 14.36 5.31 0.45
CA ARG A 54 15.33 5.73 1.47
C ARG A 54 15.60 4.62 2.47
N MET A 55 14.55 4.01 3.03
CA MET A 55 14.66 2.94 4.03
C MET A 55 15.36 1.68 3.46
N PHE A 56 15.12 1.33 2.20
CA PHE A 56 15.82 0.21 1.54
C PHE A 56 17.29 0.51 1.34
N LYS A 57 17.64 1.73 0.93
CA LYS A 57 19.05 2.14 0.80
C LYS A 57 19.79 2.14 2.13
N GLU A 58 19.14 2.51 3.22
CA GLU A 58 19.71 2.45 4.58
C GLU A 58 20.01 1.02 5.04
N THR A 59 19.34 0.03 4.46
CA THR A 59 19.57 -1.40 4.72
C THR A 59 20.52 -2.06 3.71
N GLY A 60 21.11 -1.28 2.79
CA GLY A 60 22.13 -1.74 1.84
C GLY A 60 21.60 -2.18 0.47
N HIS A 61 20.30 -2.02 0.20
CA HIS A 61 19.70 -2.40 -1.07
C HIS A 61 20.04 -1.43 -2.20
N SER A 62 20.11 -1.96 -3.41
CA SER A 62 20.31 -1.19 -4.64
C SER A 62 19.18 -1.41 -5.63
N ASN A 63 18.73 -0.33 -6.28
CA ASN A 63 17.71 -0.43 -7.31
C ASN A 63 18.29 -0.99 -8.61
N ALA A 64 17.54 -1.88 -9.26
CA ALA A 64 17.74 -2.34 -10.61
C ALA A 64 16.41 -2.33 -11.38
N TYR A 65 16.49 -2.58 -12.69
CA TYR A 65 15.30 -2.71 -13.53
C TYR A 65 15.46 -3.92 -14.44
N PHE A 66 14.50 -4.83 -14.34
CA PHE A 66 14.35 -6.01 -15.16
C PHE A 66 13.20 -5.79 -16.17
N PRO A 67 13.29 -6.37 -17.39
CA PRO A 67 12.27 -6.24 -18.42
C PRO A 67 10.86 -6.67 -17.98
N LEU A 68 9.85 -6.05 -18.61
CA LEU A 68 8.43 -6.35 -18.42
C LEU A 68 8.03 -7.73 -18.98
N PHE A 69 8.68 -8.16 -20.06
CA PHE A 69 8.33 -9.37 -20.79
C PHE A 69 9.18 -10.55 -20.32
N VAL A 70 8.52 -11.65 -19.97
CA VAL A 70 9.13 -12.90 -19.52
C VAL A 70 8.83 -14.00 -20.55
N PRO A 71 9.84 -14.68 -21.12
CA PRO A 71 9.61 -15.83 -21.98
C PRO A 71 8.78 -16.90 -21.27
N LYS A 72 7.79 -17.48 -21.95
CA LYS A 72 6.90 -18.49 -21.36
C LYS A 72 7.68 -19.68 -20.79
N SER A 73 8.69 -20.17 -21.51
CA SER A 73 9.56 -21.27 -21.07
C SER A 73 10.31 -20.95 -19.76
N MET A 74 10.73 -19.70 -19.58
CA MET A 74 11.37 -19.22 -18.35
C MET A 74 10.38 -19.13 -17.19
N PHE A 75 9.16 -18.68 -17.47
CA PHE A 75 8.10 -18.60 -16.48
C PHE A 75 7.68 -20.00 -15.98
N GLU A 76 7.63 -20.99 -16.88
CA GLU A 76 7.28 -22.38 -16.57
C GLU A 76 8.39 -23.15 -15.82
N ALA A 77 9.60 -22.59 -15.71
CA ALA A 77 10.73 -23.26 -15.05
C ALA A 77 10.55 -23.43 -13.52
N GLU A 78 9.68 -22.63 -12.88
CA GLU A 78 9.25 -22.85 -11.49
C GLU A 78 7.75 -23.18 -11.48
N GLU A 79 7.44 -24.48 -11.44
CA GLU A 79 6.08 -25.00 -11.65
C GLU A 79 5.06 -24.46 -10.65
N LYS A 80 5.43 -24.33 -9.35
CA LYS A 80 4.49 -23.91 -8.30
C LYS A 80 4.06 -22.45 -8.47
N ASN A 81 5.00 -21.57 -8.81
CA ASN A 81 4.77 -20.17 -9.09
C ASN A 81 3.97 -20.01 -10.38
N ALA A 82 4.33 -20.76 -11.43
CA ALA A 82 3.61 -20.75 -12.69
C ALA A 82 2.14 -21.15 -12.50
N GLU A 83 1.86 -22.24 -11.77
CA GLU A 83 0.50 -22.69 -11.46
C GLU A 83 -0.29 -21.65 -10.66
N GLY A 84 0.36 -20.99 -9.69
CA GLY A 84 -0.25 -19.96 -8.85
C GLY A 84 -0.72 -18.72 -9.63
N PHE A 85 -0.02 -18.36 -10.72
CA PHE A 85 -0.30 -17.15 -11.51
C PHE A 85 -0.93 -17.42 -12.89
N ALA A 86 -1.01 -18.68 -13.34
CA ALA A 86 -1.41 -19.04 -14.70
C ALA A 86 -2.75 -18.42 -15.14
N LYS A 87 -3.73 -18.31 -14.23
CA LYS A 87 -5.06 -17.77 -14.51
C LYS A 87 -5.10 -16.24 -14.66
N GLU A 88 -4.02 -15.56 -14.31
CA GLU A 88 -3.94 -14.10 -14.21
C GLU A 88 -2.94 -13.47 -15.19
N CYS A 89 -2.30 -14.27 -16.06
CA CYS A 89 -1.27 -13.78 -16.96
C CYS A 89 -1.85 -13.09 -18.21
N ALA A 90 -1.29 -11.92 -18.56
CA ALA A 90 -1.46 -11.33 -19.89
C ALA A 90 -0.33 -11.80 -20.82
N ILE A 91 -0.67 -12.11 -22.08
CA ILE A 91 0.23 -12.80 -23.02
C ILE A 91 0.36 -12.01 -24.31
N VAL A 92 1.59 -11.69 -24.71
CA VAL A 92 1.92 -11.12 -26.01
C VAL A 92 2.24 -12.26 -26.98
N THR A 93 1.49 -12.32 -28.08
CA THR A 93 1.62 -13.36 -29.11
C THR A 93 2.07 -12.82 -30.47
N HIS A 94 1.95 -11.51 -30.70
CA HIS A 94 2.27 -10.85 -31.97
C HIS A 94 2.95 -9.49 -31.72
N TYR A 95 3.87 -9.07 -32.60
CA TYR A 95 4.64 -7.84 -32.42
C TYR A 95 4.25 -6.68 -33.35
N ARG A 96 3.30 -6.88 -34.27
CA ARG A 96 2.90 -5.86 -35.27
C ARG A 96 1.42 -5.86 -35.61
N LEU A 97 0.90 -4.66 -35.85
CA LEU A 97 -0.40 -4.42 -36.50
C LEU A 97 -0.20 -4.07 -37.98
N LYS A 98 -1.16 -4.42 -38.83
CA LYS A 98 -1.25 -3.97 -40.23
C LYS A 98 -2.59 -3.29 -40.50
N ASN A 99 -2.68 -2.52 -41.59
CA ASN A 99 -3.96 -1.98 -42.05
C ASN A 99 -4.90 -3.14 -42.39
N ASP A 100 -6.16 -2.98 -42.01
CA ASP A 100 -7.22 -3.90 -42.36
C ASP A 100 -7.66 -3.65 -43.81
N GLU A 101 -7.38 -4.60 -44.69
CA GLU A 101 -7.69 -4.52 -46.13
C GLU A 101 -9.20 -4.51 -46.39
N GLU A 102 -10.00 -5.08 -45.47
CA GLU A 102 -11.45 -5.13 -45.57
C GLU A 102 -12.13 -3.93 -44.89
N ARG A 103 -11.43 -3.25 -43.96
CA ARG A 103 -11.95 -2.11 -43.21
C ARG A 103 -10.99 -0.90 -43.27
N PRO A 104 -11.10 -0.05 -44.31
CA PRO A 104 -10.25 1.13 -44.47
C PRO A 104 -10.20 2.02 -43.21
N GLY A 105 -9.00 2.40 -42.78
CA GLY A 105 -8.78 3.19 -41.57
C GLY A 105 -8.81 2.40 -40.26
N LYS A 106 -8.97 1.06 -40.30
CA LYS A 106 -8.81 0.18 -39.14
C LYS A 106 -7.51 -0.61 -39.21
N LEU A 107 -7.03 -1.02 -38.04
CA LEU A 107 -5.86 -1.87 -37.88
C LEU A 107 -6.31 -3.28 -37.48
N MET A 108 -5.56 -4.29 -37.93
CA MET A 108 -5.69 -5.68 -37.50
C MET A 108 -4.33 -6.21 -37.04
N VAL A 109 -4.34 -7.26 -36.23
CA VAL A 109 -3.11 -8.01 -35.90
C VAL A 109 -2.58 -8.64 -37.19
N ASP A 110 -1.30 -8.48 -37.47
CA ASP A 110 -0.67 -9.14 -38.61
C ASP A 110 -0.43 -10.62 -38.29
N PRO A 111 -1.10 -11.56 -38.99
CA PRO A 111 -0.93 -12.99 -38.71
C PRO A 111 0.50 -13.50 -38.94
N ASN A 112 1.28 -12.80 -39.79
CA ASN A 112 2.68 -13.14 -40.07
C ASN A 112 3.65 -12.57 -39.03
N ALA A 113 3.17 -11.78 -38.07
CA ALA A 113 3.98 -11.19 -37.00
C ALA A 113 3.83 -11.96 -35.67
N LYS A 114 3.44 -13.24 -35.74
CA LYS A 114 3.39 -14.13 -34.58
C LYS A 114 4.80 -14.35 -34.04
N LEU A 115 4.96 -14.28 -32.72
CA LEU A 115 6.23 -14.55 -32.04
C LEU A 115 6.58 -16.05 -32.10
N GLU A 116 7.87 -16.37 -32.11
CA GLU A 116 8.37 -17.75 -32.01
C GLU A 116 8.01 -18.37 -30.65
N GLU A 117 8.02 -17.56 -29.60
CA GLU A 117 7.61 -17.93 -28.24
C GLU A 117 6.68 -16.85 -27.67
N GLU A 118 5.65 -17.27 -26.92
CA GLU A 118 4.80 -16.32 -26.20
C GLU A 118 5.58 -15.58 -25.10
N LEU A 119 5.32 -14.28 -24.97
CA LEU A 119 5.89 -13.46 -23.89
C LEU A 119 4.81 -13.15 -22.86
N ILE A 120 5.07 -13.49 -21.60
CA ILE A 120 4.23 -13.17 -20.46
C ILE A 120 4.54 -11.76 -19.99
N VAL A 121 3.53 -10.91 -19.82
CA VAL A 121 3.67 -9.64 -19.11
C VAL A 121 3.79 -9.98 -17.62
N ARG A 122 4.90 -9.61 -16.97
CA ARG A 122 5.20 -10.04 -15.59
C ARG A 122 4.00 -9.88 -14.63
N PRO A 123 3.47 -10.97 -14.05
CA PRO A 123 2.63 -10.89 -12.85
C PRO A 123 3.47 -10.67 -11.58
N THR A 124 4.75 -11.02 -11.70
CA THR A 124 5.85 -10.89 -10.74
C THR A 124 7.18 -11.18 -11.46
N SER A 125 8.33 -10.76 -10.91
CA SER A 125 9.62 -10.83 -11.63
C SER A 125 10.58 -11.93 -11.17
N GLU A 126 10.17 -12.90 -10.34
CA GLU A 126 11.05 -13.97 -9.84
C GLU A 126 11.76 -14.69 -10.99
N ALA A 127 11.03 -15.16 -12.00
CA ALA A 127 11.62 -15.97 -13.08
C ALA A 127 12.76 -15.23 -13.82
N ILE A 128 12.54 -13.96 -14.17
CA ILE A 128 13.55 -13.15 -14.89
C ILE A 128 14.73 -12.77 -13.98
N ILE A 129 14.46 -12.49 -12.70
CA ILE A 129 15.49 -12.10 -11.73
C ILE A 129 16.38 -13.29 -11.38
N TRP A 130 15.80 -14.43 -11.01
CA TRP A 130 16.55 -15.63 -10.63
C TRP A 130 17.34 -16.21 -11.80
N SER A 131 16.79 -16.18 -13.02
CA SER A 131 17.53 -16.50 -14.24
C SER A 131 18.74 -15.57 -14.45
N THR A 132 18.59 -14.28 -14.16
CA THR A 132 19.68 -13.30 -14.26
C THR A 132 20.73 -13.48 -13.17
N TYR A 133 20.32 -13.79 -11.93
CA TYR A 133 21.22 -14.00 -10.79
C TYR A 133 22.22 -15.14 -11.00
N LYS A 134 21.86 -16.14 -11.82
CA LYS A 134 22.80 -17.19 -12.25
C LYS A 134 24.09 -16.61 -12.85
N GLY A 135 24.00 -15.49 -13.58
CA GLY A 135 25.15 -14.82 -14.18
C GLY A 135 25.89 -13.89 -13.21
N TRP A 136 25.22 -13.37 -12.18
CA TRP A 136 25.78 -12.39 -11.25
C TRP A 136 26.47 -13.04 -10.04
N VAL A 137 25.97 -14.18 -9.60
CA VAL A 137 26.51 -14.91 -8.44
C VAL A 137 27.42 -16.02 -8.91
N GLN A 138 28.70 -15.98 -8.52
CA GLN A 138 29.68 -17.04 -8.83
C GLN A 138 30.40 -17.55 -7.58
N SER A 139 30.61 -16.67 -6.59
CA SER A 139 31.35 -16.94 -5.36
C SER A 139 30.67 -16.32 -4.14
N TYR A 140 31.06 -16.75 -2.94
CA TYR A 140 30.58 -16.16 -1.69
C TYR A 140 30.86 -14.65 -1.56
N ARG A 141 31.74 -14.08 -2.39
CA ARG A 141 32.07 -12.64 -2.39
C ARG A 141 31.02 -11.79 -3.12
N ASP A 142 30.17 -12.43 -3.93
CA ASP A 142 29.09 -11.78 -4.65
C ASP A 142 27.81 -11.69 -3.79
N LEU A 143 27.87 -12.22 -2.56
CA LEU A 143 26.76 -12.31 -1.62
C LEU A 143 27.04 -11.48 -0.35
N PRO A 144 26.01 -10.89 0.28
CA PRO A 144 24.61 -10.93 -0.13
C PRO A 144 24.36 -10.02 -1.35
N LEU A 145 23.47 -10.47 -2.23
CA LEU A 145 22.97 -9.67 -3.35
C LEU A 145 21.62 -9.07 -2.93
N LEU A 146 21.54 -7.73 -2.83
CA LEU A 146 20.40 -7.01 -2.26
C LEU A 146 19.79 -6.07 -3.31
N ILE A 147 18.81 -6.54 -4.08
CA ILE A 147 18.26 -5.79 -5.21
C ILE A 147 16.79 -5.42 -4.96
N ASN A 148 16.45 -4.20 -5.36
CA ASN A 148 15.09 -3.68 -5.37
C ASN A 148 14.68 -3.25 -6.79
N GLN A 149 13.39 -3.34 -7.12
CA GLN A 149 12.80 -2.82 -8.35
C GLN A 149 11.49 -2.08 -8.05
N TRP A 150 11.38 -0.87 -8.61
CA TRP A 150 10.11 -0.14 -8.73
C TRP A 150 9.56 -0.33 -10.14
N ALA A 151 8.35 -0.87 -10.27
CA ALA A 151 7.78 -1.17 -11.58
C ALA A 151 6.25 -1.32 -11.55
N ASN A 152 5.66 -1.49 -12.73
CA ASN A 152 4.31 -2.00 -12.88
C ASN A 152 4.30 -3.52 -13.09
N VAL A 153 3.21 -4.15 -12.68
CA VAL A 153 2.88 -5.56 -13.00
C VAL A 153 1.44 -5.69 -13.47
N VAL A 154 1.16 -6.78 -14.18
CA VAL A 154 -0.17 -7.10 -14.70
C VAL A 154 -0.66 -8.42 -14.13
N ARG A 155 -1.83 -8.40 -13.51
CA ARG A 155 -2.58 -9.59 -13.06
C ARG A 155 -4.02 -9.44 -13.50
N TRP A 156 -4.53 -10.36 -14.31
CA TRP A 156 -5.81 -10.24 -14.99
C TRP A 156 -7.02 -10.47 -14.06
N GLU A 157 -7.21 -9.53 -13.15
CA GLU A 157 -8.16 -9.59 -12.05
C GLU A 157 -9.62 -9.43 -12.52
N MET A 158 -10.48 -10.34 -12.11
CA MET A 158 -11.89 -10.36 -12.55
C MET A 158 -12.74 -9.29 -11.85
N ARG A 159 -12.41 -8.96 -10.60
CA ARG A 159 -13.12 -8.01 -9.75
C ARG A 159 -12.13 -6.95 -9.25
N THR A 160 -12.20 -5.77 -9.84
CA THR A 160 -11.25 -4.70 -9.56
C THR A 160 -11.87 -3.60 -8.71
N ARG A 161 -11.00 -2.93 -7.95
CA ARG A 161 -11.31 -1.77 -7.12
C ARG A 161 -10.07 -0.87 -7.12
N LEU A 162 -10.25 0.41 -7.40
CA LEU A 162 -9.16 1.38 -7.55
C LEU A 162 -8.18 1.27 -6.36
N PHE A 163 -6.89 1.27 -6.66
CA PHE A 163 -5.75 1.01 -5.75
C PHE A 163 -5.71 -0.37 -5.07
N LEU A 164 -6.83 -0.93 -4.62
CA LEU A 164 -6.84 -2.18 -3.83
C LEU A 164 -6.58 -3.43 -4.66
N ARG A 165 -7.16 -3.49 -5.86
CA ARG A 165 -7.03 -4.61 -6.79
C ARG A 165 -7.31 -4.12 -8.20
N THR A 166 -6.28 -3.98 -9.01
CA THR A 166 -6.38 -3.52 -10.41
C THR A 166 -5.65 -4.50 -11.32
N ALA A 167 -6.02 -4.50 -12.60
CA ALA A 167 -5.41 -5.40 -13.58
C ALA A 167 -3.94 -5.04 -13.84
N GLU A 168 -3.62 -3.75 -13.82
CA GLU A 168 -2.27 -3.20 -13.78
C GLU A 168 -2.11 -2.38 -12.50
N PHE A 169 -1.00 -2.53 -11.80
CA PHE A 169 -0.68 -1.72 -10.64
C PHE A 169 0.82 -1.44 -10.53
N LEU A 170 1.14 -0.31 -9.90
CA LEU A 170 2.50 0.02 -9.51
C LEU A 170 2.85 -0.66 -8.20
N TRP A 171 4.08 -1.13 -8.12
CA TRP A 171 4.59 -1.78 -6.93
C TRP A 171 6.10 -1.66 -6.80
N GLN A 172 6.56 -2.10 -5.65
CA GLN A 172 7.94 -2.37 -5.37
C GLN A 172 8.11 -3.87 -5.08
N GLU A 173 9.14 -4.46 -5.65
CA GLU A 173 9.54 -5.84 -5.41
C GLU A 173 11.06 -5.91 -5.15
N GLY A 174 11.43 -6.45 -3.99
CA GLY A 174 12.80 -6.68 -3.59
C GLY A 174 13.11 -8.16 -3.68
N HIS A 175 14.29 -8.50 -4.20
CA HIS A 175 14.75 -9.87 -4.39
C HIS A 175 16.18 -9.94 -3.91
N THR A 176 16.47 -10.93 -3.06
CA THR A 176 17.79 -11.05 -2.46
C THR A 176 18.30 -12.48 -2.47
N ALA A 177 19.62 -12.63 -2.55
CA ALA A 177 20.31 -13.92 -2.48
C ALA A 177 21.39 -13.89 -1.41
N HIS A 178 21.44 -14.95 -0.60
CA HIS A 178 22.29 -15.08 0.58
C HIS A 178 23.10 -16.36 0.57
N ALA A 179 24.23 -16.36 1.28
CA ALA A 179 25.07 -17.54 1.40
C ALA A 179 24.48 -18.56 2.38
N THR A 180 23.75 -18.08 3.40
CA THR A 180 23.20 -18.94 4.47
C THR A 180 21.69 -18.77 4.64
N ARG A 181 21.04 -19.81 5.17
CA ARG A 181 19.62 -19.78 5.55
C ARG A 181 19.32 -18.68 6.56
N GLN A 182 20.23 -18.51 7.52
CA GLN A 182 20.06 -17.56 8.62
C GLN A 182 20.03 -16.12 8.12
N GLU A 183 20.95 -15.73 7.23
CA GLU A 183 20.97 -14.42 6.59
C GLU A 183 19.68 -14.14 5.82
N ALA A 184 19.16 -15.13 5.08
CA ALA A 184 17.91 -14.97 4.33
C ALA A 184 16.69 -14.78 5.26
N ILE A 185 16.62 -15.47 6.39
CA ILE A 185 15.54 -15.28 7.37
C ILE A 185 15.63 -13.90 8.02
N GLU A 186 16.83 -13.50 8.45
CA GLU A 186 17.08 -12.17 9.01
C GLU A 186 16.68 -11.07 8.02
N GLU A 187 16.94 -11.27 6.73
CA GLU A 187 16.51 -10.35 5.68
C GLU A 187 15.00 -10.32 5.50
N SER A 188 14.34 -11.48 5.49
CA SER A 188 12.88 -11.55 5.42
C SER A 188 12.20 -10.83 6.59
N GLU A 189 12.68 -11.04 7.81
CA GLU A 189 12.19 -10.36 9.01
C GLU A 189 12.47 -8.86 8.96
N LYS A 190 13.69 -8.47 8.58
CA LYS A 190 14.09 -7.06 8.44
C LYS A 190 13.15 -6.30 7.51
N MET A 191 12.80 -6.86 6.34
CA MET A 191 11.93 -6.19 5.39
C MET A 191 10.47 -6.12 5.85
N MET A 192 9.98 -7.12 6.58
CA MET A 192 8.68 -7.01 7.27
C MET A 192 8.70 -5.86 8.29
N HIS A 193 9.79 -5.70 9.05
CA HIS A 193 9.95 -4.59 10.00
C HIS A 193 10.03 -3.22 9.32
N VAL A 194 10.75 -3.11 8.19
CA VAL A 194 10.80 -1.88 7.38
C VAL A 194 9.40 -1.49 6.91
N TYR A 195 8.62 -2.44 6.40
CA TYR A 195 7.24 -2.15 6.01
C TYR A 195 6.34 -1.78 7.18
N ALA A 196 6.50 -2.43 8.35
CA ALA A 196 5.75 -2.10 9.55
C ALA A 196 6.07 -0.67 10.03
N ASP A 197 7.36 -0.32 10.05
CA ASP A 197 7.83 1.02 10.43
C ASP A 197 7.26 2.09 9.50
N PHE A 198 7.34 1.86 8.18
CA PHE A 198 6.74 2.75 7.18
C PHE A 198 5.23 2.91 7.38
N ALA A 199 4.49 1.81 7.53
CA ALA A 199 3.04 1.86 7.71
C ALA A 199 2.66 2.64 8.97
N GLN A 200 3.33 2.38 10.10
CA GLN A 200 2.97 3.00 11.38
C GLN A 200 3.45 4.45 11.46
N ASN A 201 4.72 4.72 11.16
CA ASN A 201 5.34 6.02 11.45
C ASN A 201 5.16 7.01 10.28
N PHE A 202 5.11 6.52 9.04
CA PHE A 202 4.92 7.38 7.87
C PHE A 202 3.45 7.47 7.44
N MET A 203 2.74 6.34 7.36
CA MET A 203 1.33 6.33 6.96
C MET A 203 0.33 6.51 8.11
N ALA A 204 0.79 6.51 9.36
CA ALA A 204 -0.07 6.51 10.55
C ALA A 204 -1.07 5.32 10.59
N ILE A 205 -0.72 4.17 9.99
CA ILE A 205 -1.55 2.96 9.95
C ILE A 205 -0.98 1.90 10.90
N PRO A 206 -1.71 1.51 11.96
CA PRO A 206 -1.28 0.42 12.83
C PRO A 206 -1.41 -0.93 12.10
N VAL A 207 -0.38 -1.77 12.24
CA VAL A 207 -0.35 -3.10 11.62
C VAL A 207 0.04 -4.17 12.62
N ILE A 208 -0.39 -5.40 12.36
CA ILE A 208 0.03 -6.60 13.09
C ILE A 208 1.07 -7.33 12.26
N LYS A 209 2.24 -7.56 12.84
CA LYS A 209 3.32 -8.34 12.21
C LYS A 209 3.07 -9.82 12.50
N GLY A 210 3.19 -10.66 11.49
CA GLY A 210 2.93 -12.08 11.67
C GLY A 210 3.43 -12.94 10.53
N LEU A 211 3.22 -14.24 10.69
CA LEU A 211 3.47 -15.26 9.68
C LEU A 211 2.15 -15.68 9.03
N LYS A 212 2.17 -15.99 7.74
CA LYS A 212 1.09 -16.70 7.06
C LYS A 212 1.09 -18.17 7.43
N THR A 213 -0.10 -18.77 7.45
CA THR A 213 -0.25 -20.23 7.48
C THR A 213 0.22 -20.83 6.15
N GLU A 214 0.43 -22.15 6.13
CA GLU A 214 0.91 -22.84 4.94
C GLU A 214 -0.01 -22.67 3.71
N THR A 215 -1.32 -22.53 3.91
CA THR A 215 -2.31 -22.32 2.85
C THR A 215 -2.37 -20.90 2.33
N GLU A 216 -1.90 -19.91 3.10
CA GLU A 216 -1.97 -18.49 2.75
C GLU A 216 -0.58 -17.87 2.50
N ARG A 217 0.50 -18.68 2.50
CA ARG A 217 1.85 -18.24 2.12
C ARG A 217 1.98 -18.08 0.60
N PHE A 218 3.01 -17.34 0.18
CA PHE A 218 3.31 -17.18 -1.24
C PHE A 218 3.68 -18.51 -1.92
N ALA A 219 3.21 -18.71 -3.16
CA ALA A 219 3.53 -19.89 -3.94
C ALA A 219 5.03 -19.93 -4.26
N GLY A 220 5.72 -20.93 -3.70
CA GLY A 220 7.18 -21.10 -3.81
C GLY A 220 7.97 -20.61 -2.59
N ALA A 221 7.32 -20.01 -1.59
CA ALA A 221 7.96 -19.64 -0.32
C ALA A 221 7.92 -20.78 0.71
N ASP A 222 8.98 -20.88 1.52
CA ASP A 222 9.00 -21.72 2.71
C ASP A 222 8.20 -21.05 3.83
N GLU A 223 8.44 -19.75 4.05
CA GLU A 223 7.73 -18.92 5.03
C GLU A 223 7.34 -17.57 4.42
N THR A 224 6.21 -17.01 4.86
CA THR A 224 5.78 -15.67 4.46
C THR A 224 5.45 -14.86 5.69
N TYR A 225 6.24 -13.81 5.91
CA TYR A 225 5.99 -12.74 6.85
C TYR A 225 5.04 -11.72 6.23
N CYS A 226 4.18 -11.12 7.04
CA CYS A 226 3.24 -10.11 6.60
C CYS A 226 3.01 -9.03 7.65
N ILE A 227 2.46 -7.91 7.17
CA ILE A 227 1.83 -6.90 8.01
C ILE A 227 0.33 -6.81 7.65
N GLU A 228 -0.53 -7.00 8.63
CA GLU A 228 -1.99 -6.96 8.47
C GLU A 228 -2.56 -5.69 9.12
N ALA A 229 -3.28 -4.89 8.35
CA ALA A 229 -4.00 -3.70 8.80
C ALA A 229 -5.51 -4.00 8.94
N LEU A 230 -6.20 -3.22 9.77
CA LEU A 230 -7.66 -3.29 9.90
C LEU A 230 -8.31 -2.02 9.35
N MET A 231 -9.25 -2.18 8.42
CA MET A 231 -9.96 -1.07 7.80
C MET A 231 -11.20 -0.67 8.61
N GLN A 232 -11.71 0.55 8.38
CA GLN A 232 -12.88 1.09 9.10
C GLN A 232 -14.18 0.28 8.89
N ASP A 233 -14.26 -0.61 7.90
CA ASP A 233 -15.40 -1.54 7.73
C ASP A 233 -15.19 -2.90 8.41
N GLY A 234 -14.16 -3.01 9.26
CA GLY A 234 -13.87 -4.22 10.04
C GLY A 234 -13.23 -5.34 9.24
N LYS A 235 -12.82 -5.10 7.98
CA LYS A 235 -12.09 -6.08 7.17
C LYS A 235 -10.58 -5.90 7.27
N ALA A 236 -9.87 -7.01 7.23
CA ALA A 236 -8.41 -7.02 7.18
C ALA A 236 -7.88 -6.70 5.77
N LEU A 237 -6.71 -6.07 5.75
CA LEU A 237 -5.96 -5.76 4.54
C LEU A 237 -4.48 -6.09 4.75
N GLN A 238 -3.95 -7.01 3.95
CA GLN A 238 -2.51 -7.24 3.91
C GLN A 238 -1.83 -6.01 3.32
N ALA A 239 -1.02 -5.32 4.12
CA ALA A 239 -0.36 -4.07 3.77
C ALA A 239 1.04 -4.28 3.18
N GLY A 240 1.64 -5.45 3.34
CA GLY A 240 2.94 -5.81 2.78
C GLY A 240 3.33 -7.23 3.14
N THR A 241 4.21 -7.83 2.34
CA THR A 241 4.72 -9.19 2.56
C THR A 241 6.22 -9.29 2.34
N SER A 242 6.82 -10.20 3.08
CA SER A 242 8.22 -10.58 2.94
C SER A 242 8.33 -12.09 3.04
N HIS A 243 9.01 -12.71 2.09
CA HIS A 243 8.99 -14.13 1.83
C HIS A 243 10.40 -14.68 2.00
N PHE A 244 10.52 -15.72 2.83
CA PHE A 244 11.70 -16.58 2.82
C PHE A 244 11.45 -17.67 1.78
N LEU A 245 12.17 -17.62 0.67
CA LEU A 245 11.96 -18.50 -0.50
C LEU A 245 12.70 -19.84 -0.39
N GLY A 246 13.48 -20.03 0.68
CA GLY A 246 14.36 -21.19 0.81
C GLY A 246 15.37 -21.23 -0.34
N GLN A 247 15.47 -22.38 -0.98
CA GLN A 247 16.31 -22.58 -2.18
C GLN A 247 15.47 -22.95 -3.41
N ASN A 248 14.14 -22.75 -3.38
CA ASN A 248 13.23 -23.25 -4.42
C ASN A 248 13.58 -22.64 -5.79
N PHE A 249 13.61 -21.30 -5.87
CA PHE A 249 14.00 -20.58 -7.09
C PHE A 249 15.48 -20.77 -7.45
N ALA A 250 16.37 -20.82 -6.47
CA ALA A 250 17.80 -21.07 -6.72
C ALA A 250 18.03 -22.44 -7.38
N LYS A 251 17.27 -23.47 -7.01
CA LYS A 251 17.32 -24.80 -7.64
C LYS A 251 16.69 -24.79 -9.03
N ALA A 252 15.52 -24.13 -9.19
CA ALA A 252 14.82 -24.05 -10.47
C ALA A 252 15.67 -23.35 -11.55
N PHE A 253 16.38 -22.28 -11.18
CA PHE A 253 17.22 -21.49 -12.10
C PHE A 253 18.72 -21.81 -12.00
N ASP A 254 19.11 -22.82 -11.22
CA ASP A 254 20.50 -23.27 -11.06
C ASP A 254 21.46 -22.13 -10.64
N VAL A 255 21.04 -21.34 -9.65
CA VAL A 255 21.81 -20.24 -9.05
C VAL A 255 22.67 -20.78 -7.92
N LYS A 256 23.97 -20.89 -8.19
CA LYS A 256 24.98 -21.47 -7.28
C LYS A 256 26.12 -20.50 -7.02
N PHE A 257 26.85 -20.75 -5.94
CA PHE A 257 28.08 -20.04 -5.62
C PHE A 257 29.14 -21.00 -5.08
N ALA A 258 30.42 -20.67 -5.31
CA ALA A 258 31.53 -21.28 -4.59
C ALA A 258 31.60 -20.71 -3.17
N ASN A 259 31.43 -21.55 -2.15
CA ASN A 259 31.62 -21.17 -0.76
C ASN A 259 33.11 -20.94 -0.42
N LYS A 260 33.44 -20.60 0.84
CA LYS A 260 34.82 -20.29 1.24
C LYS A 260 35.77 -21.49 1.09
N GLU A 261 35.22 -22.70 1.14
CA GLU A 261 35.92 -23.97 0.95
C GLU A 261 35.99 -24.40 -0.53
N GLY A 262 35.43 -23.61 -1.45
CA GLY A 262 35.40 -23.89 -2.89
C GLY A 262 34.31 -24.87 -3.33
N LYS A 263 33.42 -25.29 -2.42
CA LYS A 263 32.29 -26.17 -2.73
C LYS A 263 31.15 -25.37 -3.34
N GLN A 264 30.50 -25.95 -4.36
CA GLN A 264 29.32 -25.37 -5.00
C GLN A 264 28.07 -25.60 -4.16
N GLU A 265 27.36 -24.52 -3.84
CA GLU A 265 26.11 -24.54 -3.07
C GLU A 265 25.06 -23.62 -3.70
N HIS A 266 23.78 -23.91 -3.51
CA HIS A 266 22.70 -23.01 -3.96
C HIS A 266 22.54 -21.85 -2.97
N VAL A 267 22.24 -20.67 -3.48
CA VAL A 267 21.92 -19.51 -2.63
C VAL A 267 20.59 -19.68 -1.92
N TRP A 268 20.41 -18.95 -0.82
CA TRP A 268 19.15 -18.82 -0.10
C TRP A 268 18.45 -17.52 -0.52
N GLY A 269 17.18 -17.61 -0.89
CA GLY A 269 16.46 -16.48 -1.50
C GLY A 269 15.42 -15.83 -0.60
N THR A 270 15.21 -14.54 -0.80
CA THR A 270 14.05 -13.81 -0.29
C THR A 270 13.39 -12.98 -1.39
N SER A 271 12.10 -12.73 -1.25
CA SER A 271 11.34 -11.77 -2.06
C SER A 271 10.41 -10.98 -1.14
N TRP A 272 10.20 -9.69 -1.38
CA TRP A 272 9.35 -8.86 -0.53
C TRP A 272 8.74 -7.72 -1.35
N GLY A 273 7.51 -7.32 -1.05
CA GLY A 273 6.79 -6.38 -1.89
C GLY A 273 5.62 -5.65 -1.25
N VAL A 274 5.39 -4.44 -1.76
CA VAL A 274 4.22 -3.60 -1.49
C VAL A 274 3.76 -2.95 -2.79
N SER A 275 2.47 -2.66 -2.90
CA SER A 275 1.90 -2.03 -4.09
C SER A 275 1.10 -0.78 -3.75
N THR A 276 0.53 -0.18 -4.78
CA THR A 276 -0.49 0.87 -4.64
C THR A 276 -1.70 0.45 -3.80
N ARG A 277 -1.82 -0.83 -3.39
CA ARG A 277 -2.74 -1.28 -2.33
C ARG A 277 -2.61 -0.46 -1.05
N LEU A 278 -1.41 0.06 -0.75
CA LEU A 278 -1.17 0.99 0.36
C LEU A 278 -1.95 2.32 0.23
N MET A 279 -2.20 2.79 -0.99
CA MET A 279 -3.09 3.96 -1.22
C MET A 279 -4.52 3.65 -0.79
N GLY A 280 -5.00 2.43 -1.07
CA GLY A 280 -6.31 1.97 -0.60
C GLY A 280 -6.36 1.87 0.92
N ALA A 281 -5.32 1.32 1.54
CA ALA A 281 -5.17 1.25 3.00
C ALA A 281 -5.24 2.64 3.64
N LEU A 282 -4.50 3.60 3.08
CA LEU A 282 -4.47 5.00 3.52
C LEU A 282 -5.88 5.61 3.51
N VAL A 283 -6.58 5.52 2.38
CA VAL A 283 -7.93 6.08 2.24
C VAL A 283 -8.88 5.44 3.25
N MET A 284 -8.88 4.12 3.36
CA MET A 284 -9.81 3.36 4.21
C MET A 284 -9.50 3.41 5.72
N THR A 285 -8.29 3.81 6.11
CA THR A 285 -7.94 3.95 7.54
C THR A 285 -8.36 5.32 8.08
N HIS A 286 -8.12 6.38 7.31
CA HIS A 286 -8.17 7.75 7.84
C HIS A 286 -9.37 8.57 7.37
N SER A 287 -9.86 8.32 6.16
CA SER A 287 -10.87 9.19 5.54
C SER A 287 -12.23 9.08 6.23
N ASP A 288 -13.08 10.08 5.98
CA ASP A 288 -14.41 10.17 6.58
C ASP A 288 -15.48 10.53 5.54
N ASP A 289 -16.71 10.76 6.00
CA ASP A 289 -17.86 11.08 5.14
C ASP A 289 -17.80 12.51 4.55
N LYS A 290 -16.81 13.33 4.95
CA LYS A 290 -16.56 14.67 4.41
C LYS A 290 -15.47 14.68 3.35
N GLY A 291 -14.62 13.66 3.32
CA GLY A 291 -13.60 13.53 2.28
C GLY A 291 -12.37 12.77 2.72
N LEU A 292 -11.28 12.99 1.98
CA LEU A 292 -9.98 12.41 2.26
C LEU A 292 -9.42 13.00 3.57
N VAL A 293 -8.64 12.22 4.30
CA VAL A 293 -7.85 12.69 5.46
C VAL A 293 -6.45 12.12 5.29
N LEU A 294 -5.46 12.99 5.10
CA LEU A 294 -4.08 12.58 4.84
C LEU A 294 -3.20 12.80 6.08
N PRO A 295 -2.38 11.81 6.47
CA PRO A 295 -1.26 12.03 7.36
C PRO A 295 -0.33 13.10 6.77
N PRO A 296 0.15 14.07 7.57
CA PRO A 296 1.05 15.13 7.11
C PRO A 296 2.28 14.65 6.34
N ASN A 297 2.83 13.48 6.66
CA ASN A 297 4.00 12.93 5.97
C ASN A 297 3.69 12.57 4.49
N LEU A 298 2.45 12.15 4.21
CA LEU A 298 1.98 11.73 2.88
C LEU A 298 1.23 12.82 2.12
N ALA A 299 0.82 13.90 2.78
CA ALA A 299 0.06 14.97 2.15
C ALA A 299 0.91 15.70 1.08
N PRO A 300 0.50 15.72 -0.21
CA PRO A 300 1.22 16.49 -1.24
C PRO A 300 1.24 17.98 -0.91
N ILE A 301 0.15 18.46 -0.33
CA ILE A 301 -0.01 19.80 0.23
C ILE A 301 -0.31 19.62 1.71
N GLN A 302 0.60 20.03 2.58
CA GLN A 302 0.43 19.96 4.03
C GLN A 302 -0.40 21.15 4.55
N VAL A 303 -0.15 22.33 3.97
CA VAL A 303 -0.82 23.57 4.36
C VAL A 303 -1.44 24.23 3.13
N VAL A 304 -2.72 24.59 3.21
CA VAL A 304 -3.35 25.46 2.22
C VAL A 304 -3.74 26.79 2.85
N ILE A 305 -3.40 27.89 2.18
CA ILE A 305 -3.72 29.24 2.63
C ILE A 305 -4.80 29.80 1.70
N VAL A 306 -5.92 30.26 2.29
CA VAL A 306 -7.07 30.78 1.57
C VAL A 306 -7.33 32.23 1.99
N PRO A 307 -7.22 33.21 1.07
CA PRO A 307 -7.48 34.60 1.37
C PRO A 307 -9.00 34.86 1.38
N ILE A 308 -9.45 35.69 2.31
CA ILE A 308 -10.83 36.18 2.42
C ILE A 308 -10.80 37.69 2.21
N TYR A 309 -11.36 38.19 1.11
CA TYR A 309 -11.30 39.61 0.74
C TYR A 309 -12.55 40.04 0.01
N LYS A 310 -12.78 41.37 -0.06
CA LYS A 310 -13.87 41.99 -0.82
C LYS A 310 -13.38 42.92 -1.92
N THR A 311 -12.17 43.46 -1.80
CA THR A 311 -11.56 44.38 -2.77
C THR A 311 -10.17 43.89 -3.17
N ASP A 312 -9.69 44.36 -4.32
CA ASP A 312 -8.35 44.01 -4.82
C ASP A 312 -7.24 44.51 -3.89
N GLU A 313 -7.42 45.68 -3.28
CA GLU A 313 -6.48 46.24 -2.30
C GLU A 313 -6.33 45.34 -1.06
N GLN A 314 -7.44 44.78 -0.57
CA GLN A 314 -7.41 43.80 0.53
C GLN A 314 -6.70 42.53 0.10
N PHE A 315 -6.96 42.05 -1.13
CA PHE A 315 -6.32 40.87 -1.67
C PHE A 315 -4.80 41.03 -1.79
N ASP A 316 -4.35 42.19 -2.27
CA ASP A 316 -2.93 42.49 -2.42
C ASP A 316 -2.22 42.54 -1.06
N SER A 317 -2.82 43.21 -0.07
CA SER A 317 -2.29 43.28 1.29
C SER A 317 -2.21 41.89 1.95
N ILE A 318 -3.24 41.06 1.80
CA ILE A 318 -3.22 39.68 2.27
C ILE A 318 -2.14 38.89 1.54
N SER A 319 -2.02 39.04 0.21
CA SER A 319 -1.07 38.30 -0.60
C SER A 319 0.38 38.59 -0.21
N GLU A 320 0.72 39.84 0.11
CA GLU A 320 2.05 40.21 0.61
C GLU A 320 2.40 39.45 1.90
N GLN A 321 1.49 39.44 2.88
CA GLN A 321 1.69 38.70 4.13
C GLN A 321 1.76 37.19 3.92
N VAL A 322 0.91 36.63 3.07
CA VAL A 322 0.87 35.20 2.76
C VAL A 322 2.13 34.74 2.03
N ASN A 323 2.71 35.58 1.16
CA ASN A 323 3.96 35.28 0.48
C ASN A 323 5.12 35.13 1.48
N GLY A 324 5.19 36.00 2.49
CA GLY A 324 6.16 35.89 3.58
C GLY A 324 6.03 34.57 4.35
N LEU A 325 4.82 34.27 4.83
CA LEU A 325 4.54 33.02 5.55
C LEU A 325 4.82 31.77 4.70
N THR A 326 4.45 31.80 3.42
CA THR A 326 4.71 30.69 2.49
C THR A 326 6.21 30.43 2.36
N ALA A 327 7.03 31.48 2.30
CA ALA A 327 8.49 31.34 2.23
C ALA A 327 9.07 30.76 3.54
N GLU A 328 8.56 31.17 4.70
CA GLU A 328 8.96 30.63 6.01
C GLU A 328 8.63 29.14 6.14
N LEU A 329 7.40 28.74 5.83
CA LEU A 329 6.97 27.34 5.90
C LEU A 329 7.78 26.46 4.93
N ARG A 330 8.05 26.93 3.71
CA ARG A 330 8.88 26.19 2.74
C ARG A 330 10.32 25.99 3.20
N LYS A 331 10.90 26.96 3.94
CA LYS A 331 12.24 26.79 4.55
C LYS A 331 12.27 25.69 5.60
N LEU A 332 11.13 25.41 6.25
CA LEU A 332 10.95 24.29 7.17
C LEU A 332 10.64 22.96 6.45
N GLY A 333 10.66 22.94 5.11
CA GLY A 333 10.33 21.75 4.32
C GLY A 333 8.82 21.47 4.18
N ILE A 334 7.97 22.42 4.61
CA ILE A 334 6.52 22.24 4.58
C ILE A 334 5.96 22.57 3.20
N SER A 335 5.14 21.68 2.63
CA SER A 335 4.50 21.92 1.34
C SER A 335 3.26 22.82 1.48
N VAL A 336 3.30 23.98 0.83
CA VAL A 336 2.27 25.03 0.97
C VAL A 336 1.64 25.39 -0.37
N LYS A 337 0.30 25.41 -0.40
CA LYS A 337 -0.51 25.94 -1.49
C LYS A 337 -1.18 27.25 -1.08
N TYR A 338 -0.85 28.35 -1.75
CA TYR A 338 -1.68 29.55 -1.71
C TYR A 338 -2.78 29.42 -2.76
N ASP A 339 -4.05 29.39 -2.33
CA ASP A 339 -5.21 29.35 -3.22
C ASP A 339 -5.77 30.74 -3.48
N ASN A 340 -5.09 31.42 -4.38
CA ASN A 340 -5.36 32.79 -4.80
C ASN A 340 -6.30 32.86 -6.03
N ARG A 341 -7.01 31.77 -6.37
CA ARG A 341 -8.00 31.78 -7.46
C ARG A 341 -9.12 32.78 -7.14
N ASP A 342 -9.34 33.74 -8.01
CA ASP A 342 -10.41 34.75 -7.92
C ASP A 342 -11.77 34.24 -8.44
N THR A 343 -11.75 33.17 -9.26
CA THR A 343 -12.94 32.53 -9.83
C THR A 343 -13.82 31.77 -8.81
N GLN A 344 -13.35 31.56 -7.57
CA GLN A 344 -14.04 30.76 -6.56
C GLN A 344 -14.15 31.50 -5.22
N LYS A 345 -15.33 31.42 -4.59
CA LYS A 345 -15.56 31.99 -3.25
C LYS A 345 -14.78 31.19 -2.18
N PRO A 346 -14.40 31.80 -1.04
CA PRO A 346 -13.67 31.12 0.03
C PRO A 346 -14.33 29.82 0.51
N GLY A 347 -15.67 29.81 0.68
CA GLY A 347 -16.40 28.61 1.09
C GLY A 347 -16.30 27.43 0.12
N PHE A 348 -16.15 27.69 -1.19
CA PHE A 348 -15.88 26.64 -2.18
C PHE A 348 -14.47 26.06 -1.98
N LYS A 349 -13.48 26.94 -1.84
CA LYS A 349 -12.08 26.55 -1.60
C LYS A 349 -11.95 25.72 -0.33
N PHE A 350 -12.63 26.12 0.75
CA PHE A 350 -12.65 25.36 2.00
C PHE A 350 -13.14 23.93 1.79
N ALA A 351 -14.29 23.76 1.13
CA ALA A 351 -14.86 22.45 0.86
C ALA A 351 -13.97 21.61 -0.08
N GLU A 352 -13.33 22.22 -1.08
CA GLU A 352 -12.42 21.52 -1.99
C GLU A 352 -11.20 20.97 -1.23
N TRP A 353 -10.55 21.79 -0.41
CA TRP A 353 -9.35 21.37 0.31
C TRP A 353 -9.64 20.43 1.48
N GLU A 354 -10.82 20.56 2.11
CA GLU A 354 -11.31 19.56 3.06
C GLU A 354 -11.59 18.22 2.36
N LEU A 355 -12.22 18.23 1.18
CA LEU A 355 -12.47 17.03 0.37
C LEU A 355 -11.16 16.35 -0.08
N LYS A 356 -10.17 17.16 -0.49
CA LYS A 356 -8.82 16.70 -0.87
C LYS A 356 -7.92 16.37 0.32
N GLY A 357 -8.41 16.50 1.55
CA GLY A 357 -7.73 16.04 2.75
C GLY A 357 -6.44 16.76 3.11
N VAL A 358 -6.33 18.05 2.78
CA VAL A 358 -5.18 18.88 3.19
C VAL A 358 -5.16 18.97 4.72
N PRO A 359 -4.08 18.58 5.42
CA PRO A 359 -4.04 18.50 6.89
C PRO A 359 -4.39 19.81 7.60
N VAL A 360 -3.83 20.93 7.14
CA VAL A 360 -4.01 22.24 7.75
C VAL A 360 -4.49 23.26 6.72
N ARG A 361 -5.57 23.97 7.03
CA ARG A 361 -5.98 25.17 6.30
C ARG A 361 -5.72 26.41 7.14
N ILE A 362 -5.12 27.42 6.54
CA ILE A 362 -5.02 28.78 7.08
C ILE A 362 -6.01 29.67 6.32
N ALA A 363 -6.89 30.35 7.04
CA ALA A 363 -7.71 31.41 6.49
C ALA A 363 -7.21 32.77 7.02
N VAL A 364 -7.15 33.75 6.12
CA VAL A 364 -6.69 35.10 6.44
C VAL A 364 -7.54 36.13 5.71
N GLY A 365 -8.12 37.06 6.47
CA GLY A 365 -8.84 38.22 5.95
C GLY A 365 -8.37 39.54 6.57
N PRO A 366 -9.02 40.66 6.26
CA PRO A 366 -8.65 41.99 6.76
C PRO A 366 -8.60 42.05 8.29
N ASN A 367 -9.58 41.45 8.97
CA ASN A 367 -9.62 41.41 10.43
C ASN A 367 -8.43 40.66 11.03
N ASP A 368 -7.94 39.62 10.35
CA ASP A 368 -6.77 38.85 10.80
C ASP A 368 -5.48 39.65 10.62
N LEU A 369 -5.39 40.44 9.54
CA LEU A 369 -4.27 41.38 9.34
C LEU A 369 -4.24 42.45 10.43
N GLU A 370 -5.40 43.07 10.73
CA GLU A 370 -5.53 44.11 11.76
C GLU A 370 -5.16 43.58 13.15
N ASN A 371 -5.58 42.35 13.47
CA ASN A 371 -5.31 41.73 14.77
C ASN A 371 -3.97 40.97 14.83
N CYS A 372 -3.21 40.91 13.74
CA CYS A 372 -1.98 40.13 13.62
C CYS A 372 -2.18 38.64 13.96
N THR A 373 -3.22 38.03 13.41
CA THR A 373 -3.59 36.62 13.66
C THR A 373 -3.77 35.81 12.37
N TYR A 374 -4.00 34.50 12.52
CA TYR A 374 -4.44 33.58 11.47
C TYR A 374 -5.52 32.63 12.03
N GLU A 375 -6.58 32.34 11.26
CA GLU A 375 -7.48 31.21 11.56
C GLU A 375 -6.84 29.92 11.01
N ILE A 376 -6.58 28.96 11.90
CA ILE A 376 -6.06 27.63 11.57
C ILE A 376 -7.19 26.61 11.74
N ALA A 377 -7.37 25.77 10.74
CA ALA A 377 -8.31 24.66 10.77
C ALA A 377 -7.60 23.32 10.50
N ARG A 378 -7.88 22.32 11.34
CA ARG A 378 -7.38 20.96 11.22
C ARG A 378 -8.35 20.10 10.42
N ARG A 379 -7.85 19.24 9.53
CA ARG A 379 -8.72 18.36 8.73
C ARG A 379 -9.19 17.11 9.49
N ASP A 380 -8.34 16.53 10.32
CA ASP A 380 -8.56 15.24 10.98
C ASP A 380 -9.68 15.26 12.04
N ASN A 381 -9.85 16.41 12.71
CA ASN A 381 -10.85 16.61 13.76
C ASN A 381 -11.77 17.83 13.53
N LEU A 382 -11.51 18.63 12.48
CA LEU A 382 -12.29 19.81 12.09
C LEU A 382 -12.29 20.94 13.13
N SER A 383 -11.34 20.93 14.07
CA SER A 383 -11.16 22.03 15.00
C SER A 383 -10.69 23.29 14.28
N LYS A 384 -11.03 24.44 14.87
CA LYS A 384 -10.56 25.74 14.42
C LYS A 384 -10.06 26.54 15.61
N GLU A 385 -9.04 27.32 15.37
CA GLU A 385 -8.47 28.23 16.36
C GLU A 385 -7.89 29.45 15.67
N VAL A 386 -7.75 30.53 16.44
CA VAL A 386 -7.07 31.76 15.99
C VAL A 386 -5.74 31.83 16.72
N VAL A 387 -4.65 31.91 15.96
CA VAL A 387 -3.29 31.99 16.51
C VAL A 387 -2.63 33.31 16.15
N SER A 388 -1.66 33.73 16.97
CA SER A 388 -0.81 34.88 16.68
C SER A 388 -0.01 34.66 15.39
N LYS A 389 0.20 35.73 14.62
CA LYS A 389 1.15 35.76 13.50
C LYS A 389 2.57 35.47 13.96
N GLU A 390 2.94 35.93 15.15
CA GLU A 390 4.28 35.75 15.70
C GLU A 390 4.49 34.28 16.07
N GLY A 391 5.51 33.64 15.49
CA GLY A 391 5.82 32.23 15.72
C GLY A 391 4.91 31.22 14.99
N VAL A 392 4.02 31.67 14.10
CA VAL A 392 3.06 30.79 13.42
C VAL A 392 3.71 29.67 12.62
N ALA A 393 4.88 29.90 12.01
CA ALA A 393 5.56 28.87 11.22
C ALA A 393 6.01 27.67 12.08
N SER A 394 6.58 27.93 13.27
CA SER A 394 6.95 26.90 14.24
C SER A 394 5.71 26.22 14.84
N TYR A 395 4.64 26.99 15.08
CA TYR A 395 3.36 26.43 15.51
C TYR A 395 2.84 25.39 14.51
N ILE A 396 2.80 25.74 13.22
CA ILE A 396 2.34 24.85 12.15
C ILE A 396 3.21 23.59 12.03
N GLN A 397 4.54 23.71 12.17
CA GLN A 397 5.44 22.56 12.18
C GLN A 397 5.06 21.55 13.29
N ASN A 398 4.93 22.02 14.53
CA ASN A 398 4.54 21.19 15.66
C ASN A 398 3.11 20.64 15.52
N LEU A 399 2.21 21.41 14.90
CA LEU A 399 0.84 20.99 14.65
C LEU A 399 0.79 19.82 13.66
N LEU A 400 1.61 19.83 12.59
CA LEU A 400 1.68 18.71 11.65
C LEU A 400 2.19 17.42 12.34
N GLU A 401 3.18 17.53 13.23
CA GLU A 401 3.62 16.37 14.04
C GLU A 401 2.50 15.87 14.97
N THR A 402 1.77 16.79 15.59
CA THR A 402 0.62 16.47 16.46
C THR A 402 -0.48 15.75 15.67
N ILE A 403 -0.83 16.24 14.48
CA ILE A 403 -1.83 15.59 13.61
C ILE A 403 -1.38 14.18 13.23
N GLN A 404 -0.11 13.97 12.85
CA GLN A 404 0.42 12.65 12.51
C GLN A 404 0.24 11.66 13.69
N ASN A 405 0.58 12.10 14.90
CA ASN A 405 0.47 11.28 16.12
C ASN A 405 -0.99 11.01 16.51
N ASP A 406 -1.85 12.03 16.47
CA ASP A 406 -3.28 11.91 16.78
C ASP A 406 -3.97 10.93 15.83
N MET A 407 -3.64 10.99 14.53
CA MET A 407 -4.16 10.07 13.52
C MET A 407 -3.73 8.62 13.78
N PHE A 408 -2.45 8.39 14.11
CA PHE A 408 -1.97 7.06 14.46
C PHE A 408 -2.65 6.53 15.72
N ALA A 409 -2.73 7.34 16.79
CA ALA A 409 -3.35 6.94 18.05
C ALA A 409 -4.83 6.55 17.87
N LYS A 410 -5.58 7.32 17.10
CA LYS A 410 -6.99 7.02 16.77
C LYS A 410 -7.13 5.71 15.98
N ALA A 411 -6.28 5.49 14.98
CA ALA A 411 -6.31 4.26 14.20
C ALA A 411 -5.90 3.05 15.05
N LEU A 412 -4.92 3.23 15.94
CA LEU A 412 -4.43 2.20 16.88
C LEU A 412 -5.53 1.78 17.85
N GLU A 413 -6.19 2.74 18.48
CA GLU A 413 -7.34 2.49 19.36
C GLU A 413 -8.46 1.74 18.62
N TYR A 414 -8.78 2.15 17.39
CA TYR A 414 -9.76 1.43 16.58
C TYR A 414 -9.35 -0.03 16.33
N ARG A 415 -8.11 -0.28 15.92
CA ARG A 415 -7.61 -1.64 15.71
C ARG A 415 -7.73 -2.46 16.99
N ASP A 416 -7.20 -1.96 18.10
CA ASP A 416 -7.08 -2.70 19.36
C ASP A 416 -8.44 -3.03 19.97
N THR A 417 -9.41 -2.10 19.87
CA THR A 417 -10.80 -2.33 20.31
C THR A 417 -11.58 -3.31 19.41
N HIS A 418 -11.05 -3.59 18.21
CA HIS A 418 -11.62 -4.52 17.22
C HIS A 418 -10.78 -5.80 17.05
N ILE A 419 -9.92 -6.13 18.01
CA ILE A 419 -9.40 -7.49 18.21
C ILE A 419 -10.25 -8.14 19.28
N THR A 420 -10.93 -9.24 18.95
CA THR A 420 -11.83 -9.93 19.88
C THR A 420 -11.40 -11.38 20.04
N GLU A 421 -11.17 -11.83 21.27
CA GLU A 421 -10.93 -13.24 21.55
C GLU A 421 -12.21 -14.04 21.40
N VAL A 422 -12.11 -15.25 20.83
CA VAL A 422 -13.25 -16.12 20.55
C VAL A 422 -12.92 -17.56 20.93
N ASN A 423 -13.87 -18.25 21.58
CA ASN A 423 -13.65 -19.59 22.12
C ASN A 423 -14.58 -20.67 21.54
N SER A 424 -15.56 -20.28 20.73
CA SER A 424 -16.47 -21.21 20.06
C SER A 424 -16.73 -20.80 18.61
N PHE A 425 -17.03 -21.77 17.76
CA PHE A 425 -17.33 -21.49 16.35
C PHE A 425 -18.67 -20.74 16.17
N GLU A 426 -19.61 -20.90 17.09
CA GLU A 426 -20.87 -20.16 17.13
C GLU A 426 -20.63 -18.67 17.37
N GLU A 427 -19.90 -18.33 18.43
CA GLU A 427 -19.48 -16.96 18.75
C GLU A 427 -18.67 -16.35 17.61
N PHE A 428 -17.78 -17.13 16.99
CA PHE A 428 -17.00 -16.71 15.83
C PHE A 428 -17.88 -16.24 14.68
N LYS A 429 -18.89 -17.03 14.30
CA LYS A 429 -19.83 -16.67 13.22
C LYS A 429 -20.65 -15.43 13.58
N GLU A 430 -21.10 -15.31 14.82
CA GLU A 430 -21.88 -14.16 15.28
C GLU A 430 -21.07 -12.87 15.21
N LEU A 431 -19.85 -12.88 15.75
CA LEU A 431 -18.98 -11.70 15.78
C LEU A 431 -18.49 -11.29 14.38
N LEU A 432 -18.29 -12.24 13.47
CA LEU A 432 -17.94 -11.95 12.07
C LEU A 432 -18.99 -11.13 11.31
N GLU A 433 -20.27 -11.24 11.70
CA GLU A 433 -21.37 -10.49 11.07
C GLU A 433 -21.73 -9.22 11.84
N THR A 434 -21.64 -9.24 13.16
CA THR A 434 -22.14 -8.16 14.02
C THR A 434 -21.09 -7.10 14.36
N LYS A 435 -19.83 -7.50 14.55
CA LYS A 435 -18.72 -6.61 14.95
C LYS A 435 -17.65 -6.50 13.86
N GLY A 436 -17.34 -7.59 13.16
CA GLY A 436 -16.17 -7.67 12.29
C GLY A 436 -14.87 -7.53 13.08
N GLY A 437 -13.81 -7.06 12.43
CA GLY A 437 -12.51 -6.91 13.06
C GLY A 437 -11.64 -8.17 12.94
N PHE A 438 -10.59 -8.22 13.76
CA PHE A 438 -9.80 -9.43 13.94
C PHE A 438 -10.42 -10.28 15.05
N LEU A 439 -10.58 -11.57 14.79
CA LEU A 439 -11.01 -12.56 15.77
C LEU A 439 -9.82 -13.45 16.13
N ALA A 440 -9.39 -13.37 17.39
CA ALA A 440 -8.30 -14.16 17.93
C ALA A 440 -8.84 -15.50 18.45
N ALA A 441 -8.59 -16.58 17.73
CA ALA A 441 -9.13 -17.89 18.04
C ALA A 441 -8.08 -18.99 17.97
N HIS A 442 -8.25 -20.01 18.82
CA HIS A 442 -7.43 -21.20 18.77
C HIS A 442 -7.66 -21.98 17.48
N TRP A 443 -6.56 -22.43 16.88
CA TRP A 443 -6.52 -23.25 15.68
C TRP A 443 -5.60 -24.46 15.88
N ASP A 444 -5.96 -25.59 15.30
CA ASP A 444 -5.26 -26.88 15.44
C ASP A 444 -4.00 -27.01 14.58
N GLY A 445 -3.72 -26.04 13.70
CA GLY A 445 -2.55 -26.07 12.83
C GLY A 445 -2.77 -26.79 11.50
N THR A 446 -4.01 -27.21 11.18
CA THR A 446 -4.30 -28.00 9.98
C THR A 446 -4.93 -27.18 8.85
N ALA A 447 -4.46 -27.43 7.62
CA ALA A 447 -5.01 -26.82 6.40
C ALA A 447 -6.49 -27.17 6.17
N GLU A 448 -6.89 -28.39 6.54
CA GLU A 448 -8.27 -28.87 6.36
C GLU A 448 -9.26 -28.10 7.24
N THR A 449 -8.86 -27.75 8.47
CA THR A 449 -9.67 -26.90 9.35
C THR A 449 -9.75 -25.48 8.82
N GLU A 450 -8.64 -24.93 8.33
CA GLU A 450 -8.61 -23.58 7.76
C GLU A 450 -9.54 -23.45 6.54
N GLU A 451 -9.48 -24.41 5.61
CA GLU A 451 -10.34 -24.42 4.42
C GLU A 451 -11.82 -24.56 4.79
N LYS A 452 -12.17 -25.44 5.74
CA LYS A 452 -13.56 -25.58 6.22
C LYS A 452 -14.09 -24.29 6.84
N ILE A 453 -13.29 -23.60 7.66
CA ILE A 453 -13.69 -22.32 8.25
C ILE A 453 -13.93 -21.28 7.14
N LYS A 454 -13.05 -21.23 6.14
CA LYS A 454 -13.18 -20.34 4.97
C LYS A 454 -14.42 -20.65 4.14
N GLU A 455 -14.72 -21.91 3.87
CA GLU A 455 -15.93 -22.30 3.15
C GLU A 455 -17.19 -21.81 3.85
N LEU A 456 -17.27 -22.04 5.18
CA LEU A 456 -18.42 -21.74 6.03
C LEU A 456 -18.61 -20.25 6.33
N THR A 457 -17.53 -19.47 6.42
CA THR A 457 -17.59 -18.09 6.94
C THR A 457 -17.01 -17.03 6.01
N LYS A 458 -16.25 -17.44 4.98
CA LYS A 458 -15.42 -16.58 4.11
C LYS A 458 -14.30 -15.83 4.84
N ALA A 459 -14.12 -16.01 6.14
CA ALA A 459 -12.96 -15.51 6.87
C ALA A 459 -11.76 -16.44 6.62
N THR A 460 -10.56 -15.86 6.56
CA THR A 460 -9.30 -16.62 6.49
C THR A 460 -8.41 -16.26 7.66
N ILE A 461 -7.41 -17.11 7.94
CA ILE A 461 -6.35 -16.75 8.88
C ILE A 461 -5.52 -15.65 8.22
N ARG A 462 -5.48 -14.50 8.87
CA ARG A 462 -4.75 -13.32 8.39
C ARG A 462 -3.28 -13.44 8.72
N CYS A 463 -2.98 -13.77 9.97
CA CYS A 463 -1.64 -14.11 10.38
C CYS A 463 -1.62 -14.86 11.72
N ILE A 464 -0.49 -15.53 11.93
CA ILE A 464 0.01 -15.93 13.24
C ILE A 464 0.83 -14.74 13.74
N ALA A 465 0.29 -13.96 14.67
CA ALA A 465 0.96 -12.76 15.17
C ALA A 465 2.27 -13.13 15.89
N LEU A 466 3.33 -12.33 15.68
CA LEU A 466 4.65 -12.60 16.28
C LEU A 466 4.67 -12.38 17.80
N ASP A 467 3.82 -11.48 18.28
CA ASP A 467 3.63 -11.16 19.69
C ASP A 467 2.46 -11.94 20.32
N ARG A 468 1.97 -12.99 19.64
CA ARG A 468 0.92 -13.84 20.20
C ARG A 468 1.38 -14.45 21.53
N VAL A 469 0.44 -14.59 22.45
CA VAL A 469 0.66 -15.37 23.66
C VAL A 469 0.64 -16.86 23.27
N GLU A 470 1.70 -17.59 23.61
CA GLU A 470 1.70 -19.05 23.54
C GLU A 470 0.84 -19.60 24.68
N GLU A 471 -0.35 -20.07 24.33
CA GLU A 471 -1.33 -20.61 25.27
C GLU A 471 -1.91 -21.91 24.74
N ALA A 472 -1.84 -22.95 25.56
CA ALA A 472 -2.48 -24.21 25.23
C ALA A 472 -4.01 -24.05 25.30
N GLY A 473 -4.70 -24.47 24.26
CA GLY A 473 -6.16 -24.44 24.21
C GLY A 473 -6.70 -25.49 23.27
N SER A 474 -7.96 -25.31 22.88
CA SER A 474 -8.66 -26.19 21.94
C SER A 474 -9.09 -25.39 20.73
N CYS A 475 -8.82 -25.93 19.54
CA CYS A 475 -9.28 -25.36 18.28
C CYS A 475 -10.78 -25.05 18.34
N MET A 476 -11.17 -23.81 18.02
CA MET A 476 -12.57 -23.37 18.14
C MET A 476 -13.53 -24.19 17.26
N PHE A 477 -13.01 -24.85 16.22
CA PHE A 477 -13.79 -25.61 15.24
C PHE A 477 -13.76 -27.12 15.53
N THR A 478 -12.59 -27.72 15.74
CA THR A 478 -12.44 -29.19 15.88
C THR A 478 -12.38 -29.66 17.33
N GLY A 479 -12.10 -28.76 18.29
CA GLY A 479 -11.80 -29.12 19.68
C GLY A 479 -10.41 -29.77 19.88
N ALA A 480 -9.64 -29.98 18.81
CA ALA A 480 -8.30 -30.56 18.89
C ALA A 480 -7.30 -29.60 19.58
N PRO A 481 -6.17 -30.11 20.13
CA PRO A 481 -5.19 -29.27 20.81
C PRO A 481 -4.66 -28.14 19.93
N SER A 482 -4.54 -26.94 20.51
CA SER A 482 -4.00 -25.74 19.90
C SER A 482 -2.85 -25.19 20.73
N LYS A 483 -1.83 -24.62 20.07
CA LYS A 483 -0.65 -24.01 20.71
C LYS A 483 -0.83 -22.51 21.01
N GLY A 484 -1.86 -21.89 20.46
CA GLY A 484 -2.13 -20.46 20.64
C GLY A 484 -3.15 -19.95 19.65
N ARG A 485 -3.55 -18.70 19.83
CA ARG A 485 -4.50 -18.03 18.94
C ARG A 485 -3.85 -17.54 17.66
N VAL A 486 -4.63 -17.57 16.60
CA VAL A 486 -4.34 -16.93 15.31
C VAL A 486 -5.41 -15.89 15.02
N LEU A 487 -5.09 -14.91 14.17
CA LEU A 487 -6.03 -13.85 13.84
C LEU A 487 -6.79 -14.19 12.56
N PHE A 488 -8.11 -14.33 12.69
CA PHE A 488 -9.02 -14.45 11.56
C PHE A 488 -9.67 -13.11 11.23
N ALA A 489 -10.03 -12.91 9.96
CA ALA A 489 -10.93 -11.83 9.56
C ALA A 489 -11.51 -12.10 8.17
N LYS A 490 -12.60 -11.42 7.82
CA LYS A 490 -12.94 -11.18 6.41
C LYS A 490 -11.91 -10.21 5.83
N ALA A 491 -11.41 -10.49 4.64
CA ALA A 491 -10.34 -9.72 4.02
C ALA A 491 -10.75 -9.15 2.66
N TYR A 492 -9.97 -8.16 2.21
CA TYR A 492 -10.14 -7.48 0.91
C TYR A 492 -9.60 -8.25 -0.29
#